data_AF-A0A442T6D6-F1
#
_entry.id   AF-A0A442T6D6-F1
#
_cell.length_a   1.000
_cell.length_b   1.000
_cell.length_c   1.000
_cell.angle_alpha   90.00
_cell.angle_beta   90.00
_cell.angle_gamma   90.00
#
_symmetry.space_group_name_H-M   'P 1'
#
loop_
_entity.id
_entity.type
_entity.pdbx_description
1 polymer ?
#
loop_
_entity_poly.entity_id
_entity_poly.type
_entity_poly.pdbx_seq_one_letter_code
_entity_poly.pdbx_strand_id
1 'polypeptide(L)' 'MSNMMKALVKAKAEPGIWMEEVPVPEIGPNDVLIKIKKTAICG' A
#
# COMPACT_ATOMS: atom_id res chain seq x y z
N MET A 1 -8.08 9.07 -15.02
CA MET A 1 -6.81 9.41 -14.35
C MET A 1 -6.59 8.39 -13.25
N SER A 2 -5.55 7.56 -13.35
CA SER A 2 -5.24 6.54 -12.35
C SER A 2 -4.62 7.23 -11.13
N ASN A 3 -5.35 7.24 -10.00
CA ASN A 3 -4.75 7.69 -8.75
C ASN A 3 -3.76 6.62 -8.28
N MET A 4 -2.51 7.04 -8.03
CA MET A 4 -1.47 6.19 -7.45
C MET A 4 -1.35 6.47 -5.95
N MET A 5 -0.89 5.50 -5.18
CA MET A 5 -0.59 5.60 -3.75
C MET A 5 0.78 5.00 -3.44
N LYS A 6 1.43 5.49 -2.39
CA LYS A 6 2.68 4.91 -1.90
C LYS A 6 2.37 3.64 -1.09
N ALA A 7 3.08 2.56 -1.37
CA ALA A 7 2.99 1.31 -0.63
C ALA A 7 4.38 0.75 -0.31
N LEU A 8 4.50 0.11 0.85
CA LEU A 8 5.67 -0.72 1.16
C LEU A 8 5.42 -2.13 0.61
N VAL A 9 6.21 -2.55 -0.38
CA VAL A 9 6.06 -3.81 -1.12
C VAL A 9 7.25 -4.72 -0.84
N LYS A 10 7.00 -6.03 -0.72
CA LYS A 10 8.03 -7.06 -0.72
C LYS A 10 8.33 -7.48 -2.17
N ALA A 11 9.03 -6.61 -2.89
CA ALA A 11 9.30 -6.80 -4.32
C ALA A 11 10.22 -7.99 -4.64
N LYS A 12 11.09 -8.38 -3.69
CA LYS A 12 12.07 -9.45 -3.86
C LYS A 12 12.10 -10.39 -2.66
N ALA A 13 12.44 -11.66 -2.92
CA ALA A 13 12.64 -12.70 -1.91
C ALA A 13 14.01 -12.58 -1.20
N GLU A 14 14.37 -11.39 -0.76
CA GLU A 14 15.62 -11.07 -0.03
C GLU A 14 15.33 -10.10 1.13
N PRO A 15 16.15 -10.01 2.18
CA PRO A 15 15.92 -9.08 3.28
C PRO A 15 15.69 -7.63 2.81
N GLY A 16 14.65 -6.98 3.33
CA GLY A 16 14.23 -5.64 2.93
C GLY A 16 12.76 -5.53 2.51
N ILE A 17 12.31 -4.29 2.33
CA ILE A 17 11.04 -3.86 1.75
C ILE A 17 11.29 -2.56 0.96
N TRP A 18 10.46 -2.27 -0.03
CA TRP A 18 10.66 -1.14 -0.93
C TRP A 18 9.41 -0.27 -0.99
N MET A 19 9.61 1.04 -1.13
CA MET A 19 8.51 1.98 -1.33
C MET A 19 8.24 2.12 -2.82
N GLU A 20 7.02 1.83 -3.25
CA GLU A 20 6.58 1.90 -4.65
C GLU A 20 5.31 2.72 -4.79
N GLU A 21 5.08 3.28 -5.98
CA GLU A 21 3.79 3.83 -6.36
C GLU A 21 2.93 2.75 -7.01
N VAL A 22 1.80 2.45 -6.40
CA VAL A 22 0.84 1.43 -6.84
C VAL A 22 -0.52 2.07 -7.11
N PRO A 23 -1.37 1.51 -7.99
CA PRO A 23 -2.71 2.05 -8.19
C PRO A 23 -3.54 2.00 -6.90
N VAL A 24 -4.37 3.01 -6.69
CA VAL A 24 -5.41 2.97 -5.65
C VAL A 24 -6.41 1.85 -6.02
N PRO A 25 -6.80 1.00 -5.06
CA PRO A 25 -7.69 -0.13 -5.34
C PRO A 25 -9.10 0.33 -5.74
N GLU A 26 -9.80 -0.52 -6.49
CA GLU A 26 -11.25 -0.39 -6.69
C GLU A 26 -11.97 -0.76 -5.38
N ILE A 27 -13.02 -0.01 -5.03
CA ILE A 27 -13.71 -0.11 -3.74
C ILE A 27 -15.08 -0.73 -3.99
N GLY A 28 -15.34 -1.90 -3.41
CA GLY A 28 -16.63 -2.56 -3.49
C GLY A 28 -17.69 -1.92 -2.58
N PRO A 29 -18.95 -2.39 -2.65
CA PRO A 29 -20.07 -1.80 -1.92
C PRO A 29 -19.92 -1.80 -0.38
N ASN A 30 -19.10 -2.71 0.16
CA ASN A 30 -18.88 -2.87 1.61
C ASN A 30 -17.44 -2.53 2.04
N ASP A 31 -16.63 -2.00 1.13
CA ASP A 31 -15.24 -1.66 1.42
C ASP A 31 -15.11 -0.21 1.90
N VAL A 32 -14.06 0.05 2.66
CA VAL A 32 -13.70 1.41 3.07
C VAL A 32 -12.28 1.74 2.61
N LEU A 33 -12.12 2.91 2.00
CA LEU A 33 -10.79 3.44 1.67
C LEU A 33 -10.26 4.29 2.82
N ILE A 34 -9.22 3.81 3.49
CA ILE A 34 -8.62 4.47 4.66
C ILE A 34 -7.29 5.13 4.29
N LYS A 35 -7.17 6.44 4.56
CA LYS A 35 -5.90 7.16 4.42
C LYS A 35 -5.03 6.96 5.67
N ILE A 36 -4.00 6.15 5.56
CA ILE A 36 -3.04 5.89 6.64
C ILE A 36 -2.21 7.15 6.93
N LYS A 37 -2.19 7.59 8.20
CA LYS A 37 -1.35 8.72 8.67
C LYS A 37 -0.06 8.26 9.37
N LYS A 38 -0.13 7.13 10.07
CA LYS A 38 0.96 6.52 10.82
C LYS A 38 0.82 5.00 10.75
N THR A 39 1.93 4.30 10.65
CA THR A 39 2.00 2.83 10.67
C THR A 39 3.21 2.40 11.49
N ALA A 40 3.22 1.15 11.94
CA ALA A 40 4.31 0.55 12.68
C ALA A 40 4.66 -0.81 12.07
N ILE A 41 5.92 -1.24 12.22
CA ILE A 41 6.34 -2.59 11.88
C ILE A 41 6.20 -3.42 13.14
N CYS A 42 5.37 -4.46 13.09
CA CYS A 42 5.37 -5.50 14.10
C CYS A 42 6.54 -6.44 13.81
N GLY A 43 7.34 -6.74 14.83
CA GLY A 43 8.25 -7.89 14.81
C GLY A 43 7.48 -9.15 15.13
#